data_AF-A0A180GV78-F1
#
_entry.id   AF-A0A180GV78-F1
#
_cell.length_a   1.000
_cell.length_b   1.000
_cell.length_c   1.000
_cell.angle_alpha   90.00
_cell.angle_beta   90.00
_cell.angle_gamma   90.00
#
_symmetry.space_group_name_H-M   'P 1'
#
loop_
_entity.id
_entity.type
_entity.pdbx_description
1 polymer ?
#
loop_
_entity_poly.entity_id
_entity_poly.type
_entity_poly.pdbx_seq_one_letter_code
_entity_poly.pdbx_strand_id
1 'polypeptide(L)'
;MKALRVLSNCAARDLRRSMALNDSFPLGPIICIDNLDMEERVHTHSVGHRSMMFHGSWGYIHTANPKLLEGLDRSQLTLASYYQALSKIPKLVIQPKMFLPTREEDNHFESVLKSQIARVMYRYVAEPADRQSAIARNPPEIDVIDCTRPNIQPLKLMEASDNSAEGFGQVIESIISQTGLTPADFCSRLQIMEGDLGTAQNFNSLRALRTPSAHPEHHLHNICFELGAAHTLWNIAQSILSYHFGDPNRTNDLGTWQYLHALGIPSEKVVPKKDFTQMLNNIEKAHEASIFYCICVIMGAENEAVTESDTLRRIPTERWNGIVNECYSKFFSPNARRATSKTESPKLYGFLMRLHDFSTIVETNRAMKAGDIGRVMNMWKIWSIMAQAIPGLVNYRSYLPRMVVLINEVLTPPLRQFVTHNLLVSPSGRENHFVAKDQYLELLNYALKFFHNRTGAGTQVDRLQEMFSLNINLSSGHCFLASGPKGAGKSFTSRTRTISQIALWTCSSEWHAPTTLPINITRPTLFRSRSAIIYCLMASKCCKKTLPRTNFVA
;
A
#
# COMPACT_ATOMS: atom_id res chain seq x y z
N MET A 1 -27.39 1.82 -23.19
CA MET A 1 -28.24 1.65 -21.97
C MET A 1 -28.77 0.23 -21.82
N LYS A 2 -29.54 -0.32 -22.78
CA LYS A 2 -30.05 -1.71 -22.70
C LYS A 2 -28.96 -2.77 -22.48
N ALA A 3 -27.83 -2.68 -23.21
CA ALA A 3 -26.71 -3.61 -23.05
C ALA A 3 -26.10 -3.61 -21.63
N LEU A 4 -25.88 -2.43 -21.02
CA LEU A 4 -25.36 -2.33 -19.65
C LEU A 4 -26.32 -2.94 -18.63
N ARG A 5 -27.65 -2.75 -18.80
CA ARG A 5 -28.63 -3.40 -17.92
C ARG A 5 -28.61 -4.93 -18.05
N VAL A 6 -28.46 -5.45 -19.26
CA VAL A 6 -28.31 -6.90 -19.47
C VAL A 6 -27.04 -7.41 -18.79
N LEU A 7 -25.92 -6.68 -18.92
CA LEU A 7 -24.67 -7.03 -18.24
C LEU A 7 -24.81 -6.97 -16.72
N SER A 8 -25.49 -5.95 -16.16
CA SER A 8 -25.78 -5.88 -14.72
C SER A 8 -26.58 -7.10 -14.24
N ASN A 9 -27.59 -7.52 -15.01
CA ASN A 9 -28.37 -8.71 -14.69
C ASN A 9 -27.54 -10.01 -14.77
N CYS A 10 -26.58 -10.08 -15.70
CA CYS A 10 -25.61 -11.18 -15.74
C CYS A 10 -24.70 -11.15 -14.50
N ALA A 11 -24.08 -10.00 -14.20
CA ALA A 11 -23.20 -9.82 -13.05
C ALA A 11 -23.90 -10.15 -11.72
N ALA A 12 -25.16 -9.74 -11.54
CA ALA A 12 -25.95 -10.10 -10.37
C ALA A 12 -26.22 -11.62 -10.28
N ARG A 13 -26.44 -12.31 -11.41
CA ARG A 13 -26.56 -13.78 -11.43
C ARG A 13 -25.24 -14.47 -11.10
N ASP A 14 -24.12 -13.95 -11.61
CA ASP A 14 -22.79 -14.49 -11.34
C ASP A 14 -22.38 -14.28 -9.88
N LEU A 15 -22.74 -13.14 -9.29
CA LEU A 15 -22.61 -12.87 -7.85
C LEU A 15 -23.37 -13.93 -7.03
N ARG A 16 -24.66 -14.14 -7.33
CA ARG A 16 -25.48 -15.16 -6.65
C ARG A 16 -24.91 -16.56 -6.80
N ARG A 17 -24.40 -16.91 -7.98
CA ARG A 17 -23.74 -18.20 -8.23
C ARG A 17 -22.49 -18.36 -7.39
N SER A 18 -21.68 -17.31 -7.29
CA SER A 18 -20.42 -17.33 -6.52
C SER A 18 -20.68 -17.39 -5.01
N MET A 19 -21.79 -16.80 -4.55
CA MET A 19 -22.21 -16.83 -3.15
C MET A 19 -23.01 -18.08 -2.77
N ALA A 20 -23.49 -18.87 -3.73
CA ALA A 20 -24.29 -20.06 -3.47
C ALA A 20 -23.60 -21.00 -2.44
N LEU A 21 -24.41 -21.66 -1.62
CA LEU A 21 -23.89 -22.67 -0.70
C LEU A 21 -23.30 -23.83 -1.50
N ASN A 22 -22.17 -24.33 -1.03
CA ASN A 22 -21.47 -25.45 -1.63
C ASN A 22 -21.02 -26.39 -0.53
N ASP A 23 -21.62 -27.57 -0.47
CA ASP A 23 -21.30 -28.59 0.54
C ASP A 23 -19.84 -29.05 0.47
N SER A 24 -19.20 -28.91 -0.71
CA SER A 24 -17.78 -29.26 -0.91
C SER A 24 -16.80 -28.16 -0.47
N PHE A 25 -17.28 -26.94 -0.22
CA PHE A 25 -16.47 -25.82 0.26
C PHE A 25 -17.29 -24.88 1.18
N PRO A 26 -17.16 -25.05 2.50
CA PRO A 26 -18.06 -24.43 3.46
C PRO A 26 -17.67 -22.99 3.86
N LEU A 27 -16.77 -22.31 3.13
CA LEU A 27 -16.49 -20.88 3.32
C LEU A 27 -17.18 -20.02 2.27
N GLY A 28 -17.56 -18.81 2.67
CA GLY A 28 -17.99 -17.79 1.70
C GLY A 28 -16.80 -17.18 0.93
N PRO A 29 -17.05 -16.61 -0.26
CA PRO A 29 -16.13 -15.65 -0.87
C PRO A 29 -15.75 -14.53 0.11
N ILE A 30 -14.54 -14.01 -0.02
CA ILE A 30 -14.05 -12.89 0.80
C ILE A 30 -14.76 -11.62 0.35
N ILE A 31 -15.27 -10.82 1.28
CA ILE A 31 -16.01 -9.60 0.99
C ILE A 31 -15.15 -8.39 1.37
N CYS A 32 -14.79 -7.56 0.39
CA CYS A 32 -14.05 -6.32 0.62
C CYS A 32 -15.00 -5.14 0.46
N ILE A 33 -15.09 -4.28 1.48
CA ILE A 33 -16.00 -3.13 1.53
C ILE A 33 -15.29 -1.87 1.98
N ASP A 34 -15.81 -0.74 1.51
CA ASP A 34 -15.33 0.60 1.85
C ASP A 34 -16.47 1.62 1.70
N ASN A 35 -16.30 2.76 2.35
CA ASN A 35 -17.19 3.90 2.25
C ASN A 35 -17.01 4.62 0.91
N LEU A 36 -18.12 4.98 0.26
CA LEU A 36 -18.16 5.69 -1.00
C LEU A 36 -18.92 7.01 -0.87
N ASP A 37 -18.21 8.04 -0.42
CA ASP A 37 -18.72 9.41 -0.44
C ASP A 37 -18.53 10.06 -1.82
N MET A 38 -19.61 10.63 -2.37
CA MET A 38 -19.61 11.37 -3.63
C MET A 38 -20.27 12.73 -3.45
N GLU A 39 -19.61 13.80 -3.88
CA GLU A 39 -20.18 15.15 -3.86
C GLU A 39 -21.00 15.37 -5.13
N GLU A 40 -22.32 15.48 -4.99
CA GLU A 40 -23.20 15.97 -6.03
C GLU A 40 -23.13 17.50 -6.04
N ARG A 41 -22.43 18.09 -7.03
CA ARG A 41 -22.35 19.55 -7.17
C ARG A 41 -23.43 20.08 -8.08
N VAL A 42 -24.18 21.06 -7.58
CA VAL A 42 -25.16 21.81 -8.36
C VAL A 42 -24.55 23.15 -8.78
N HIS A 43 -24.62 23.49 -10.07
CA HIS A 43 -24.04 24.74 -10.60
C HIS A 43 -24.76 26.00 -10.13
N THR A 44 -26.09 25.94 -9.95
CA THR A 44 -26.91 27.05 -9.48
C THR A 44 -27.71 26.62 -8.27
N HIS A 45 -27.41 27.21 -7.12
CA HIS A 45 -28.12 26.91 -5.89
C HIS A 45 -29.52 27.54 -5.87
N SER A 46 -30.52 26.77 -5.48
CA SER A 46 -31.88 27.24 -5.18
C SER A 46 -32.46 26.51 -3.96
N VAL A 47 -33.65 26.90 -3.50
CA VAL A 47 -34.32 26.21 -2.39
C VAL A 47 -34.68 24.78 -2.84
N GLY A 48 -34.12 23.77 -2.16
CA GLY A 48 -34.25 22.36 -2.56
C GLY A 48 -33.27 21.89 -3.64
N HIS A 49 -32.37 22.75 -4.12
CA HIS A 49 -31.34 22.41 -5.11
C HIS A 49 -29.99 22.97 -4.65
N ARG A 50 -29.28 22.18 -3.86
CA ARG A 50 -27.95 22.53 -3.32
C ARG A 50 -27.03 21.36 -3.58
N SER A 51 -25.72 21.63 -3.59
CA SER A 51 -24.74 20.54 -3.57
C SER A 51 -24.98 19.66 -2.34
N MET A 52 -25.01 18.36 -2.55
CA MET A 52 -25.23 17.36 -1.50
C MET A 52 -24.11 16.33 -1.50
N MET A 53 -23.89 15.69 -0.37
CA MET A 53 -23.02 14.52 -0.28
C MET A 53 -23.89 13.28 -0.34
N PHE A 54 -23.64 12.42 -1.33
CA PHE A 54 -24.09 11.04 -1.28
C PHE A 54 -23.18 10.25 -0.36
N HIS A 55 -23.77 9.59 0.62
CA HIS A 55 -23.10 8.70 1.56
C HIS A 55 -23.61 7.28 1.30
N GLY A 56 -22.73 6.41 0.83
CA GLY A 56 -23.04 5.01 0.60
C GLY A 56 -21.81 4.14 0.79
N SER A 57 -21.97 2.84 0.68
CA SER A 57 -20.87 1.88 0.78
C SER A 57 -20.87 0.98 -0.44
N TRP A 58 -19.68 0.53 -0.81
CA TRP A 58 -19.51 -0.33 -1.96
C TRP A 58 -18.33 -1.27 -1.77
N GLY A 59 -18.23 -2.26 -2.65
CA GLY A 59 -17.32 -3.36 -2.46
C GLY A 59 -17.40 -4.40 -3.55
N TYR A 60 -16.71 -5.50 -3.31
CA TYR A 60 -16.74 -6.67 -4.17
C TYR A 60 -16.56 -7.94 -3.35
N ILE A 61 -16.90 -9.08 -3.95
CA ILE A 61 -16.49 -10.38 -3.44
C ILE A 61 -15.29 -10.90 -4.24
N HIS A 62 -14.42 -11.64 -3.56
CA HIS A 62 -13.27 -12.33 -4.13
C HIS A 62 -13.39 -13.83 -3.84
N THR A 63 -13.48 -14.62 -4.91
CA THR A 63 -13.46 -16.08 -4.79
C THR A 63 -12.01 -16.54 -4.65
N ALA A 64 -11.72 -17.31 -3.61
CA ALA A 64 -10.37 -17.82 -3.35
C ALA A 64 -9.84 -18.66 -4.52
N ASN A 65 -8.53 -18.61 -4.75
CA ASN A 65 -7.86 -19.35 -5.82
C ASN A 65 -8.04 -20.87 -5.62
N PRO A 66 -8.56 -21.63 -6.60
CA PRO A 66 -8.74 -23.07 -6.47
C PRO A 66 -7.45 -23.82 -6.10
N LYS A 67 -6.29 -23.40 -6.61
CA LYS A 67 -4.99 -24.03 -6.27
C LYS A 67 -4.64 -23.90 -4.78
N LEU A 68 -5.00 -22.76 -4.16
CA LEU A 68 -4.84 -22.60 -2.72
C LEU A 68 -5.71 -23.63 -1.99
N LEU A 69 -6.96 -23.80 -2.43
CA LEU A 69 -7.93 -24.70 -1.80
C LEU A 69 -7.59 -26.19 -1.95
N GLU A 70 -6.82 -26.57 -2.97
CA GLU A 70 -6.32 -27.95 -3.15
C GLU A 70 -5.30 -28.33 -2.09
N GLY A 71 -4.50 -27.37 -1.60
CA GLY A 71 -3.48 -27.61 -0.57
C GLY A 71 -3.97 -27.52 0.87
N LEU A 72 -5.22 -27.11 1.11
CA LEU A 72 -5.76 -26.89 2.45
C LEU A 72 -6.65 -28.03 2.92
N ASP A 73 -6.54 -28.38 4.20
CA ASP A 73 -7.48 -29.29 4.86
C ASP A 73 -8.85 -28.61 5.02
N ARG A 74 -9.77 -28.96 4.12
CA ARG A 74 -11.12 -28.39 4.03
C ARG A 74 -11.97 -28.64 5.28
N SER A 75 -11.69 -29.70 6.05
CA SER A 75 -12.43 -29.97 7.29
C SER A 75 -12.23 -28.87 8.33
N GLN A 76 -11.06 -28.22 8.28
CA GLN A 76 -10.68 -27.10 9.15
C GLN A 76 -11.11 -25.73 8.61
N LEU A 77 -11.59 -25.66 7.37
CA LEU A 77 -12.10 -24.43 6.74
C LEU A 77 -13.60 -24.26 6.99
N THR A 78 -14.04 -24.37 8.25
CA THR A 78 -15.46 -24.34 8.63
C THR A 78 -15.73 -23.33 9.74
N LEU A 79 -16.99 -22.89 9.85
CA LEU A 79 -17.44 -22.05 10.96
C LEU A 79 -17.23 -22.74 12.32
N ALA A 80 -17.45 -24.05 12.38
CA ALA A 80 -17.21 -24.84 13.59
C ALA A 80 -15.72 -24.83 14.01
N SER A 81 -14.80 -25.01 13.06
CA SER A 81 -13.35 -24.94 13.32
C SER A 81 -12.92 -23.56 13.77
N TYR A 82 -13.49 -22.51 13.17
CA TYR A 82 -13.29 -21.13 13.61
C TYR A 82 -13.74 -20.91 15.07
N TYR A 83 -14.94 -21.35 15.44
CA TYR A 83 -15.41 -21.25 16.82
C TYR A 83 -14.59 -22.10 17.80
N GLN A 84 -14.16 -23.30 17.39
CA GLN A 84 -13.27 -24.12 18.20
C GLN A 84 -11.94 -23.42 18.45
N ALA A 85 -11.39 -22.73 17.44
CA ALA A 85 -10.21 -21.88 17.59
C ALA A 85 -10.47 -20.74 18.58
N LEU A 86 -11.56 -19.98 18.40
CA LEU A 86 -11.92 -18.87 19.28
C LEU A 86 -12.20 -19.30 20.73
N SER A 87 -12.70 -20.51 20.96
CA SER A 87 -13.00 -21.04 22.31
C SER A 87 -11.77 -21.10 23.22
N LYS A 88 -10.57 -21.05 22.65
CA LYS A 88 -9.30 -21.04 23.37
C LYS A 88 -8.92 -19.66 23.90
N ILE A 89 -9.49 -18.58 23.35
CA ILE A 89 -9.14 -17.18 23.69
C ILE A 89 -9.28 -16.87 25.19
N PRO A 90 -10.36 -17.26 25.90
CA PRO A 90 -10.48 -16.94 27.32
C PRO A 90 -9.36 -17.50 28.19
N LYS A 91 -8.67 -18.55 27.73
CA LYS A 91 -7.53 -19.18 28.41
C LYS A 91 -6.17 -18.77 27.82
N LEU A 92 -6.16 -17.97 26.75
CA LEU A 92 -4.93 -17.55 26.08
C LEU A 92 -4.23 -16.47 26.89
N VAL A 93 -3.04 -16.78 27.40
CA VAL A 93 -2.17 -15.80 28.07
C VAL A 93 -1.31 -15.13 27.01
N ILE A 94 -1.51 -13.83 26.80
CA ILE A 94 -0.70 -13.04 25.87
C ILE A 94 0.74 -12.92 26.41
N GLN A 95 1.71 -13.30 25.59
CA GLN A 95 3.13 -13.26 25.90
C GLN A 95 3.89 -12.41 24.89
N PRO A 96 4.92 -11.64 25.30
CA PRO A 96 5.71 -10.82 24.36
C PRO A 96 6.26 -11.59 23.17
N LYS A 97 6.63 -12.87 23.35
CA LYS A 97 7.14 -13.75 22.29
C LYS A 97 6.19 -13.92 21.10
N MET A 98 4.89 -13.68 21.27
CA MET A 98 3.89 -13.73 20.18
C MET A 98 4.08 -12.61 19.15
N PHE A 99 4.75 -11.52 19.56
CA PHE A 99 5.00 -10.34 18.72
C PHE A 99 6.47 -10.15 18.39
N LEU A 100 7.37 -10.74 19.17
CA LEU A 100 8.80 -10.66 18.91
C LEU A 100 9.19 -11.57 17.73
N PRO A 101 10.18 -11.16 16.93
CA PRO A 101 10.76 -12.03 15.93
C PRO A 101 11.45 -13.23 16.61
N THR A 102 11.32 -14.38 15.96
CA THR A 102 12.14 -15.58 16.17
C THR A 102 13.54 -15.35 15.60
N ARG A 103 14.47 -16.26 15.91
CA ARG A 103 15.84 -16.16 15.38
C ARG A 103 15.86 -16.23 13.85
N GLU A 104 15.00 -17.06 13.27
CA GLU A 104 14.86 -17.22 11.83
C GLU A 104 14.31 -15.94 11.19
N GLU A 105 13.30 -15.32 11.80
CA GLU A 105 12.76 -14.03 11.35
C GLU A 105 13.77 -12.89 11.50
N ASP A 106 14.59 -12.88 12.55
CA ASP A 106 15.67 -11.90 12.74
C ASP A 106 16.77 -12.05 11.67
N ASN A 107 17.20 -13.28 11.38
CA ASN A 107 18.16 -13.57 10.30
C ASN A 107 17.60 -13.17 8.93
N HIS A 108 16.29 -13.39 8.71
CA HIS A 108 15.60 -12.94 7.52
C HIS A 108 15.58 -11.41 7.44
N PHE A 109 15.25 -10.72 8.53
CA PHE A 109 15.21 -9.25 8.55
C PHE A 109 16.60 -8.63 8.33
N GLU A 110 17.67 -9.26 8.82
CA GLU A 110 19.04 -8.87 8.44
C GLU A 110 19.27 -8.98 6.92
N SER A 111 18.80 -10.06 6.31
CA SER A 111 18.88 -10.25 4.84
C SER A 111 18.06 -9.19 4.09
N VAL A 112 16.89 -8.81 4.62
CA VAL A 112 16.08 -7.68 4.13
C VAL A 112 16.90 -6.39 4.15
N LEU A 113 17.47 -6.01 5.29
CA LEU A 113 18.23 -4.77 5.43
C LEU A 113 19.44 -4.74 4.49
N LYS A 114 20.17 -5.85 4.39
CA LYS A 114 21.28 -6.01 3.45
C LYS A 114 20.82 -5.90 1.98
N SER A 115 19.66 -6.44 1.63
CA SER A 115 19.11 -6.32 0.28
C SER A 115 18.74 -4.89 -0.10
N GLN A 116 18.25 -4.09 0.86
CA GLN A 116 17.95 -2.67 0.66
C GLN A 116 19.25 -1.88 0.41
N ILE A 117 20.32 -2.16 1.16
CA ILE A 117 21.66 -1.58 0.94
C ILE A 117 22.20 -1.99 -0.43
N ALA A 118 22.17 -3.28 -0.76
CA ALA A 118 22.63 -3.81 -2.04
C ALA A 118 21.87 -3.20 -3.24
N ARG A 119 20.58 -2.93 -3.10
CA ARG A 119 19.78 -2.27 -4.15
C ARG A 119 20.20 -0.82 -4.39
N VAL A 120 20.47 -0.06 -3.33
CA VAL A 120 20.98 1.33 -3.45
C VAL A 120 22.39 1.33 -4.03
N MET A 121 23.26 0.44 -3.55
CA MET A 121 24.60 0.28 -4.08
C MET A 121 24.57 -0.04 -5.58
N TYR A 122 23.66 -0.92 -6.01
CA TYR A 122 23.49 -1.31 -7.41
C TYR A 122 22.98 -0.16 -8.28
N ARG A 123 22.15 0.70 -7.71
CA ARG A 123 21.46 1.74 -8.47
C ARG A 123 22.27 3.00 -8.62
N TYR A 124 23.12 3.31 -7.63
CA TYR A 124 23.74 4.63 -7.51
C TYR A 124 25.26 4.61 -7.35
N VAL A 125 25.87 3.47 -7.05
CA VAL A 125 27.29 3.42 -6.66
C VAL A 125 28.12 2.55 -7.61
N ALA A 126 27.78 1.26 -7.72
CA ALA A 126 28.60 0.29 -8.43
C ALA A 126 27.81 -0.96 -8.87
N GLU A 127 28.38 -1.77 -9.75
CA GLU A 127 27.92 -3.15 -9.99
C GLU A 127 28.94 -4.17 -9.45
N PRO A 128 28.50 -5.32 -8.91
CA PRO A 128 29.42 -6.40 -8.60
C PRO A 128 29.94 -7.06 -9.88
N ALA A 129 31.18 -7.57 -9.82
CA ALA A 129 31.80 -8.29 -10.94
C ALA A 129 31.06 -9.58 -11.29
N ASP A 130 30.67 -10.35 -10.27
CA ASP A 130 29.78 -11.50 -10.36
C ASP A 130 28.50 -11.24 -9.55
N ARG A 131 27.35 -11.39 -10.20
CA ARG A 131 26.03 -11.15 -9.61
C ARG A 131 25.52 -12.33 -8.78
N GLN A 132 26.04 -13.54 -9.00
CA GLN A 132 25.56 -14.75 -8.30
C GLN A 132 26.12 -14.84 -6.88
N SER A 133 27.40 -14.54 -6.69
CA SER A 133 28.05 -14.52 -5.37
C SER A 133 27.87 -13.20 -4.60
N ALA A 134 27.21 -12.21 -5.19
CA ALA A 134 26.91 -10.94 -4.54
C ALA A 134 25.71 -11.04 -3.60
N ILE A 135 25.73 -10.29 -2.49
CA ILE A 135 24.56 -10.11 -1.64
C ILE A 135 23.38 -9.64 -2.50
N ALA A 136 22.28 -10.40 -2.43
CA ALA A 136 21.13 -10.23 -3.29
C ALA A 136 20.41 -8.89 -3.05
N ARG A 137 19.86 -8.32 -4.13
CA ARG A 137 19.10 -7.05 -4.11
C ARG A 137 17.64 -7.21 -3.69
N ASN A 138 17.18 -8.45 -3.60
CA ASN A 138 15.86 -8.82 -3.09
C ASN A 138 16.11 -9.78 -1.92
N PRO A 139 15.31 -9.68 -0.85
CA PRO A 139 15.41 -10.61 0.27
C PRO A 139 14.94 -12.01 -0.14
N PRO A 140 15.31 -13.06 0.63
CA PRO A 140 14.76 -14.40 0.48
C PRO A 140 13.23 -14.39 0.62
N GLU A 141 12.57 -15.22 -0.17
CA GLU A 141 11.12 -15.42 -0.10
C GLU A 141 10.73 -16.23 1.15
N ILE A 142 9.53 -15.99 1.69
CA ILE A 142 8.99 -16.75 2.83
C ILE A 142 7.73 -17.51 2.40
N ASP A 143 6.68 -16.81 1.99
CA ASP A 143 5.41 -17.41 1.60
C ASP A 143 4.77 -16.56 0.51
N VAL A 144 4.90 -17.01 -0.75
CA VAL A 144 4.50 -16.27 -1.94
C VAL A 144 3.14 -16.75 -2.43
N ILE A 145 2.21 -15.83 -2.60
CA ILE A 145 0.87 -16.08 -3.12
C ILE A 145 0.95 -16.39 -4.63
N ASP A 146 0.11 -17.29 -5.12
CA ASP A 146 -0.03 -17.57 -6.55
C ASP A 146 -0.55 -16.32 -7.29
N CYS A 147 0.13 -15.93 -8.37
CA CYS A 147 -0.14 -14.68 -9.08
C CYS A 147 -1.30 -14.77 -10.08
N THR A 148 -2.08 -15.85 -10.10
CA THR A 148 -3.26 -15.98 -10.97
C THR A 148 -4.21 -14.80 -10.77
N ARG A 149 -4.82 -14.33 -11.88
CA ARG A 149 -5.77 -13.22 -11.79
C ARG A 149 -6.92 -13.55 -10.83
N PRO A 150 -7.27 -12.61 -9.93
CA PRO A 150 -8.31 -12.84 -8.96
C PRO A 150 -9.67 -12.92 -9.65
N ASN A 151 -10.55 -13.77 -9.12
CA ASN A 151 -11.95 -13.83 -9.54
C ASN A 151 -12.77 -12.89 -8.67
N ILE A 152 -13.08 -11.70 -9.19
CA ILE A 152 -13.73 -10.60 -8.45
C ILE A 152 -15.09 -10.27 -9.07
N GLN A 153 -16.13 -10.26 -8.24
CA GLN A 153 -17.47 -9.80 -8.60
C GLN A 153 -17.83 -8.56 -7.77
N PRO A 154 -18.02 -7.39 -8.41
CA PRO A 154 -18.49 -6.20 -7.72
C PRO A 154 -19.88 -6.39 -7.13
N LEU A 155 -20.13 -5.73 -6.00
CA LEU A 155 -21.45 -5.61 -5.41
C LEU A 155 -22.25 -4.50 -6.12
N LYS A 156 -23.56 -4.47 -5.91
CA LYS A 156 -24.37 -3.28 -6.23
C LYS A 156 -24.09 -2.22 -5.16
N LEU A 157 -23.91 -0.98 -5.59
CA LEU A 157 -23.73 0.18 -4.71
C LEU A 157 -24.90 0.27 -3.71
N MET A 158 -24.59 0.51 -2.44
CA MET A 158 -25.53 0.50 -1.32
C MET A 158 -25.75 1.93 -0.79
N GLU A 159 -27.01 2.33 -0.60
CA GLU A 159 -27.39 3.61 0.04
C GLU A 159 -27.37 3.51 1.57
N ALA A 160 -26.35 2.85 2.09
CA ALA A 160 -26.08 2.71 3.51
C ALA A 160 -24.61 3.08 3.72
N SER A 161 -24.30 3.81 4.79
CA SER A 161 -22.92 4.21 5.08
C SER A 161 -22.37 3.37 6.23
N ASP A 162 -21.19 2.80 6.03
CA ASP A 162 -20.43 2.05 7.03
C ASP A 162 -19.68 2.95 8.04
N ASN A 163 -19.91 4.27 8.02
CA ASN A 163 -19.34 5.22 8.98
C ASN A 163 -19.95 5.15 10.39
N SER A 164 -20.94 4.29 10.62
CA SER A 164 -21.53 4.05 11.94
C SER A 164 -21.88 2.58 12.12
N ALA A 165 -22.03 2.13 13.37
CA ALA A 165 -22.47 0.77 13.67
C ALA A 165 -23.86 0.45 13.08
N GLU A 166 -24.81 1.39 13.16
CA GLU A 166 -26.15 1.25 12.59
C GLU A 166 -26.11 1.13 11.06
N GLY A 167 -25.41 2.05 10.41
CA GLY A 167 -25.27 2.04 8.96
C GLY A 167 -24.51 0.82 8.45
N PHE A 168 -23.50 0.32 9.18
CA PHE A 168 -22.87 -0.96 8.87
C PHE A 168 -23.86 -2.14 8.95
N GLY A 169 -24.82 -2.11 9.88
CA GLY A 169 -25.90 -3.10 9.94
C GLY A 169 -26.73 -3.12 8.66
N GLN A 170 -27.08 -1.95 8.14
CA GLN A 170 -27.80 -1.79 6.87
C GLN A 170 -26.95 -2.26 5.67
N VAL A 171 -25.64 -2.04 5.70
CA VAL A 171 -24.69 -2.57 4.69
C VAL A 171 -24.72 -4.10 4.67
N ILE A 172 -24.68 -4.76 5.83
CA ILE A 172 -24.77 -6.23 5.91
C ILE A 172 -26.10 -6.75 5.36
N GLU A 173 -27.22 -6.13 5.73
CA GLU A 173 -28.54 -6.50 5.22
C GLU A 173 -28.60 -6.37 3.69
N SER A 174 -28.03 -5.28 3.16
CA SER A 174 -27.94 -5.07 1.71
C SER A 174 -27.06 -6.12 1.02
N ILE A 175 -25.89 -6.47 1.59
CA ILE A 175 -25.04 -7.55 1.08
C ILE A 175 -25.81 -8.86 1.02
N ILE A 176 -26.48 -9.26 2.10
CA ILE A 176 -27.27 -10.50 2.15
C ILE A 176 -28.33 -10.49 1.05
N SER A 177 -29.08 -9.39 0.91
CA SER A 177 -30.13 -9.25 -0.12
C SER A 177 -29.61 -9.43 -1.55
N GLN A 178 -28.37 -9.00 -1.82
CA GLN A 178 -27.76 -9.11 -3.14
C GLN A 178 -27.29 -10.53 -3.46
N THR A 179 -26.89 -11.29 -2.42
CA THR A 179 -26.35 -12.65 -2.57
C THR A 179 -27.40 -13.69 -2.96
N GLY A 180 -28.68 -13.39 -2.74
CA GLY A 180 -29.78 -14.34 -2.93
C GLY A 180 -29.89 -15.41 -1.86
N LEU A 181 -29.07 -15.34 -0.80
CA LEU A 181 -29.16 -16.21 0.37
C LEU A 181 -30.17 -15.66 1.37
N THR A 182 -30.76 -16.55 2.17
CA THR A 182 -31.45 -16.12 3.40
C THR A 182 -30.41 -15.65 4.44
N PRO A 183 -30.80 -14.83 5.43
CA PRO A 183 -29.88 -14.47 6.53
C PRO A 183 -29.31 -15.69 7.25
N ALA A 184 -30.14 -16.72 7.48
CA ALA A 184 -29.72 -17.98 8.09
C ALA A 184 -28.66 -18.70 7.25
N ASP A 185 -28.86 -18.81 5.93
CA ASP A 185 -27.89 -19.43 5.02
C ASP A 185 -26.57 -18.67 4.98
N PHE A 186 -26.63 -17.33 4.92
CA PHE A 186 -25.44 -16.49 4.94
C PHE A 186 -24.65 -16.67 6.25
N CYS A 187 -25.36 -16.77 7.37
CA CYS A 187 -24.79 -16.95 8.70
C CYS A 187 -24.40 -18.40 9.04
N SER A 188 -24.82 -19.38 8.24
CA SER A 188 -24.49 -20.81 8.44
C SER A 188 -23.01 -21.12 8.19
N ARG A 189 -22.28 -20.22 7.53
CA ARG A 189 -20.86 -20.38 7.16
C ARG A 189 -20.00 -19.21 7.62
N LEU A 190 -18.69 -19.47 7.72
CA LEU A 190 -17.71 -18.44 7.99
C LEU A 190 -17.58 -17.51 6.79
N GLN A 191 -17.67 -16.21 7.06
CA GLN A 191 -17.54 -15.13 6.09
C GLN A 191 -16.32 -14.30 6.47
N ILE A 192 -15.39 -14.15 5.54
CA ILE A 192 -14.26 -13.24 5.73
C ILE A 192 -14.65 -11.89 5.15
N MET A 193 -14.49 -10.83 5.94
CA MET A 193 -14.71 -9.46 5.51
C MET A 193 -13.46 -8.63 5.71
N GLU A 194 -13.18 -7.70 4.81
CA GLU A 194 -12.04 -6.78 4.89
C GLU A 194 -12.52 -5.37 4.58
N GLY A 195 -11.90 -4.39 5.24
CA GLY A 195 -12.11 -2.97 5.01
C GLY A 195 -11.09 -2.15 5.78
N ASP A 196 -11.29 -0.84 5.81
CA ASP A 196 -10.43 0.01 6.63
C ASP A 196 -10.66 -0.22 8.14
N LEU A 197 -9.80 0.37 8.98
CA LEU A 197 -9.91 0.22 10.42
C LEU A 197 -11.18 0.84 10.99
N GLY A 198 -11.71 1.92 10.40
CA GLY A 198 -12.95 2.55 10.82
C GLY A 198 -14.14 1.62 10.62
N THR A 199 -14.23 0.99 9.45
CA THR A 199 -15.24 -0.05 9.13
C THR A 199 -15.13 -1.21 10.12
N ALA A 200 -13.91 -1.69 10.42
CA ALA A 200 -13.70 -2.75 11.41
C ALA A 200 -14.15 -2.35 12.82
N GLN A 201 -13.95 -1.09 13.22
CA GLN A 201 -14.42 -0.57 14.51
C GLN A 201 -15.95 -0.53 14.58
N ASN A 202 -16.61 -0.08 13.50
CA ASN A 202 -18.06 -0.03 13.41
C ASN A 202 -18.68 -1.43 13.44
N PHE A 203 -18.10 -2.39 12.71
CA PHE A 203 -18.48 -3.80 12.79
C PHE A 203 -18.38 -4.34 14.22
N ASN A 204 -17.24 -4.14 14.89
CA ASN A 204 -17.04 -4.65 16.25
C ASN A 204 -18.00 -4.00 17.25
N SER A 205 -18.32 -2.72 17.08
CA SER A 205 -19.28 -1.99 17.90
C SER A 205 -20.70 -2.54 17.70
N LEU A 206 -21.10 -2.77 16.45
CA LEU A 206 -22.38 -3.40 16.11
C LEU A 206 -22.50 -4.80 16.74
N ARG A 207 -21.46 -5.62 16.56
CA ARG A 207 -21.40 -6.98 17.11
C ARG A 207 -21.52 -6.97 18.64
N ALA A 208 -20.86 -6.04 19.31
CA ALA A 208 -20.95 -5.90 20.77
C ALA A 208 -22.37 -5.49 21.22
N LEU A 209 -23.01 -4.53 20.53
CA LEU A 209 -24.37 -4.08 20.84
C LEU A 209 -25.43 -5.17 20.65
N ARG A 210 -25.20 -6.09 19.70
CA ARG A 210 -26.13 -7.18 19.38
C ARG A 210 -25.79 -8.50 20.08
N THR A 211 -24.75 -8.55 20.94
CA THR A 211 -24.35 -9.75 21.68
C THR A 211 -24.75 -9.62 23.16
N PRO A 212 -25.41 -10.64 23.76
CA PRO A 212 -25.82 -11.91 23.17
C PRO A 212 -27.12 -11.80 22.36
N SER A 213 -27.26 -12.62 21.32
CA SER A 213 -28.52 -12.84 20.61
C SER A 213 -28.66 -14.32 20.25
N ALA A 214 -29.88 -14.83 20.25
CA ALA A 214 -30.18 -16.18 19.75
C ALA A 214 -30.22 -16.25 18.21
N HIS A 215 -30.23 -15.10 17.54
CA HIS A 215 -30.36 -14.96 16.10
C HIS A 215 -28.98 -14.72 15.44
N PRO A 216 -28.49 -15.64 14.59
CA PRO A 216 -27.19 -15.52 13.91
C PRO A 216 -26.96 -14.21 13.16
N GLU A 217 -28.00 -13.74 12.47
CA GLU A 217 -28.04 -12.51 11.71
C GLU A 217 -27.91 -11.25 12.58
N HIS A 218 -28.24 -11.33 13.86
CA HIS A 218 -28.05 -10.23 14.80
C HIS A 218 -26.64 -10.21 15.37
N HIS A 219 -26.14 -11.35 15.85
CA HIS A 219 -24.86 -11.36 16.55
C HIS A 219 -23.64 -11.40 15.62
N LEU A 220 -23.79 -11.81 14.35
CA LEU A 220 -22.73 -11.74 13.32
C LEU A 220 -21.42 -12.46 13.71
N HIS A 221 -21.49 -13.51 14.54
CA HIS A 221 -20.28 -14.24 14.99
C HIS A 221 -19.66 -15.09 13.87
N ASN A 222 -20.39 -15.31 12.78
CA ASN A 222 -19.90 -16.00 11.61
C ASN A 222 -18.98 -15.12 10.73
N ILE A 223 -18.82 -13.84 11.05
CA ILE A 223 -17.96 -12.92 10.31
C ILE A 223 -16.62 -12.76 11.03
N CYS A 224 -15.53 -13.07 10.31
CA CYS A 224 -14.17 -12.70 10.69
C CYS A 224 -13.75 -11.46 9.89
N PHE A 225 -13.60 -10.33 10.58
CA PHE A 225 -13.26 -9.05 9.96
C PHE A 225 -11.75 -8.80 10.03
N GLU A 226 -11.13 -8.60 8.87
CA GLU A 226 -9.71 -8.39 8.65
C GLU A 226 -9.39 -6.91 8.43
N LEU A 227 -8.17 -6.52 8.81
CA LEU A 227 -7.68 -5.17 8.55
C LEU A 227 -7.18 -5.07 7.12
N GLY A 228 -7.61 -4.04 6.40
CA GLY A 228 -7.11 -3.69 5.09
C GLY A 228 -5.59 -3.58 5.06
N ALA A 229 -4.93 -4.36 4.21
CA ALA A 229 -3.47 -4.43 4.24
C ALA A 229 -2.82 -3.13 3.74
N ALA A 230 -3.41 -2.45 2.76
CA ALA A 230 -2.90 -1.15 2.32
C ALA A 230 -3.21 -0.04 3.31
N HIS A 231 -4.41 0.01 3.88
CA HIS A 231 -4.72 0.98 4.93
C HIS A 231 -3.80 0.82 6.14
N THR A 232 -3.46 -0.41 6.52
CA THR A 232 -2.48 -0.69 7.57
C THR A 232 -1.10 -0.10 7.22
N LEU A 233 -0.57 -0.39 6.02
CA LEU A 233 0.68 0.18 5.53
C LEU A 233 0.63 1.72 5.50
N TRP A 234 -0.43 2.31 4.94
CA TRP A 234 -0.56 3.75 4.76
C TRP A 234 -0.60 4.51 6.08
N ASN A 235 -1.40 4.05 7.06
CA ASN A 235 -1.52 4.73 8.35
C ASN A 235 -0.24 4.63 9.18
N ILE A 236 0.41 3.47 9.16
CA ILE A 236 1.70 3.28 9.85
C ILE A 236 2.79 4.13 9.18
N ALA A 237 2.87 4.08 7.85
CA ALA A 237 3.85 4.86 7.10
C ALA A 237 3.66 6.37 7.30
N GLN A 238 2.42 6.86 7.30
CA GLN A 238 2.12 8.26 7.58
C GLN A 238 2.57 8.66 8.98
N SER A 239 2.25 7.86 10.00
CA SER A 239 2.61 8.16 11.39
C SER A 239 4.12 8.16 11.61
N ILE A 240 4.84 7.18 11.03
CA ILE A 240 6.31 7.12 11.07
C ILE A 240 6.92 8.31 10.32
N LEU A 241 6.41 8.65 9.13
CA LEU A 241 6.90 9.80 8.37
C LEU A 241 6.69 11.10 9.15
N SER A 242 5.52 11.31 9.74
CA SER A 242 5.24 12.48 10.58
C SER A 242 6.16 12.54 11.80
N TYR A 243 6.43 11.40 12.45
CA TYR A 243 7.34 11.32 13.58
C TYR A 243 8.78 11.72 13.22
N HIS A 244 9.25 11.29 12.04
CA HIS A 244 10.61 11.58 11.55
C HIS A 244 10.68 12.81 10.63
N PHE A 245 9.59 13.56 10.47
CA PHE A 245 9.54 14.64 9.47
C PHE A 245 10.50 15.76 9.83
N GLY A 246 10.50 16.18 11.11
CA GLY A 246 11.27 17.30 11.63
C GLY A 246 10.57 18.65 11.47
N ASP A 247 11.23 19.73 11.91
CA ASP A 247 10.73 21.11 11.80
C ASP A 247 11.42 21.86 10.64
N PRO A 248 10.73 22.15 9.52
CA PRO A 248 11.31 22.85 8.38
C PRO A 248 11.67 24.31 8.67
N ASN A 249 11.17 24.89 9.77
CA ASN A 249 11.53 26.25 10.17
C ASN A 249 12.85 26.29 10.96
N ARG A 250 13.43 25.14 11.30
CA ARG A 250 14.68 25.03 12.05
C ARG A 250 15.77 24.48 11.15
N THR A 251 16.68 25.34 10.71
CA THR A 251 17.78 24.96 9.81
C THR A 251 18.74 23.91 10.39
N ASN A 252 18.78 23.75 11.72
CA ASN A 252 19.58 22.74 12.41
C ASN A 252 18.86 21.40 12.64
N ASP A 253 17.58 21.30 12.29
CA ASP A 253 16.77 20.08 12.35
C ASP A 253 17.10 19.18 11.15
N LEU A 254 17.55 17.96 11.42
CA LEU A 254 17.98 16.98 10.39
C LEU A 254 16.87 15.99 10.01
N GLY A 255 15.62 16.41 10.14
CA GLY A 255 14.45 15.62 9.79
C GLY A 255 14.39 15.24 8.32
N THR A 256 13.44 14.37 8.00
CA THR A 256 13.20 13.89 6.63
C THR A 256 12.93 15.04 5.66
N TRP A 257 12.36 16.16 6.13
CA TRP A 257 12.08 17.33 5.30
C TRP A 257 13.33 17.84 4.56
N GLN A 258 14.53 17.77 5.15
CA GLN A 258 15.76 18.23 4.50
C GLN A 258 16.11 17.41 3.27
N TYR A 259 15.96 16.09 3.35
CA TYR A 259 16.23 15.17 2.24
C TYR A 259 15.26 15.43 1.11
N LEU A 260 13.98 15.59 1.44
CA LEU A 260 12.94 15.84 0.45
C LEU A 260 13.10 17.23 -0.20
N HIS A 261 13.49 18.24 0.57
CA HIS A 261 13.81 19.56 0.05
C HIS A 261 15.00 19.51 -0.92
N ALA A 262 16.07 18.79 -0.57
CA ALA A 262 17.22 18.59 -1.44
C ALA A 262 16.86 17.85 -2.75
N LEU A 263 15.84 16.99 -2.71
CA LEU A 263 15.27 16.31 -3.89
C LEU A 263 14.24 17.15 -4.66
N GLY A 264 14.06 18.43 -4.30
CA GLY A 264 13.11 19.35 -4.95
C GLY A 264 11.65 19.11 -4.59
N ILE A 265 11.37 18.42 -3.47
CA ILE A 265 10.02 18.13 -2.98
C ILE A 265 9.70 19.12 -1.84
N PRO A 266 8.75 20.06 -2.04
CA PRO A 266 8.37 21.02 -1.00
C PRO A 266 7.77 20.32 0.23
N SER A 267 8.10 20.82 1.42
CA SER A 267 7.63 20.30 2.72
C SER A 267 6.11 20.18 2.79
N GLU A 268 5.39 21.15 2.21
CA GLU A 268 3.93 21.23 2.21
C GLU A 268 3.28 20.13 1.34
N LYS A 269 4.07 19.49 0.46
CA LYS A 269 3.63 18.47 -0.50
C LYS A 269 4.07 17.06 -0.12
N VAL A 270 4.76 16.87 1.00
CA VAL A 270 5.32 15.57 1.39
C VAL A 270 4.24 14.59 1.87
N VAL A 271 3.22 15.10 2.55
CA VAL A 271 2.03 14.36 2.95
C VAL A 271 0.82 15.00 2.25
N PRO A 272 0.63 14.76 0.94
CA PRO A 272 -0.56 15.28 0.27
C PRO A 272 -1.79 14.64 0.90
N LYS A 273 -2.87 15.42 1.08
CA LYS A 273 -4.16 14.86 1.52
C LYS A 273 -4.59 13.76 0.55
N LYS A 274 -4.66 12.53 1.05
CA LYS A 274 -5.15 11.33 0.33
C LYS A 274 -4.28 10.81 -0.83
N ASP A 275 -3.01 11.21 -0.95
CA ASP A 275 -2.07 10.61 -1.92
C ASP A 275 -1.01 9.74 -1.22
N PHE A 276 -1.44 8.56 -0.79
CA PHE A 276 -0.59 7.60 -0.11
C PHE A 276 0.50 7.01 -1.02
N THR A 277 0.26 6.98 -2.33
CA THR A 277 1.26 6.49 -3.30
C THR A 277 2.45 7.44 -3.37
N GLN A 278 2.20 8.75 -3.48
CA GLN A 278 3.27 9.74 -3.46
C GLN A 278 4.00 9.76 -2.12
N MET A 279 3.28 9.59 -1.00
CA MET A 279 3.88 9.49 0.32
C MET A 279 4.87 8.31 0.42
N LEU A 280 4.46 7.10 0.02
CA LEU A 280 5.34 5.92 0.05
C LEU A 280 6.57 6.12 -0.86
N ASN A 281 6.38 6.73 -2.04
CA ASN A 281 7.49 7.05 -2.94
C ASN A 281 8.47 8.06 -2.32
N ASN A 282 7.98 9.04 -1.57
CA ASN A 282 8.83 10.02 -0.88
C ASN A 282 9.63 9.37 0.26
N ILE A 283 8.99 8.47 1.03
CA ILE A 283 9.67 7.68 2.07
C ILE A 283 10.79 6.84 1.46
N GLU A 284 10.51 6.11 0.38
CA GLU A 284 11.50 5.27 -0.30
C GLU A 284 12.66 6.11 -0.84
N LYS A 285 12.41 7.26 -1.46
CA LYS A 285 13.46 8.18 -1.91
C LYS A 285 14.34 8.70 -0.77
N ALA A 286 13.74 9.14 0.33
CA ALA A 286 14.49 9.63 1.49
C ALA A 286 15.31 8.51 2.16
N HIS A 287 14.77 7.29 2.17
CA HIS A 287 15.45 6.09 2.67
C HIS A 287 16.65 5.70 1.79
N GLU A 288 16.45 5.64 0.47
CA GLU A 288 17.52 5.33 -0.49
C GLU A 288 18.64 6.38 -0.45
N ALA A 289 18.29 7.68 -0.32
CA ALA A 289 19.27 8.74 -0.12
C ALA A 289 20.05 8.60 1.19
N SER A 290 19.39 8.18 2.27
CA SER A 290 20.04 7.94 3.57
C SER A 290 21.00 6.74 3.50
N ILE A 291 20.59 5.65 2.83
CA ILE A 291 21.47 4.49 2.58
C ILE A 291 22.66 4.89 1.70
N PHE A 292 22.44 5.68 0.65
CA PHE A 292 23.51 6.14 -0.24
C PHE A 292 24.58 6.90 0.55
N TYR A 293 24.16 7.83 1.42
CA TYR A 293 25.07 8.52 2.32
C TYR A 293 25.85 7.54 3.23
N CYS A 294 25.19 6.54 3.81
CA CYS A 294 25.87 5.52 4.62
C CYS A 294 26.95 4.77 3.82
N ILE A 295 26.65 4.40 2.57
CA ILE A 295 27.61 3.73 1.68
C ILE A 295 28.81 4.65 1.40
N CYS A 296 28.58 5.93 1.10
CA CYS A 296 29.65 6.91 0.89
C CYS A 296 30.56 7.02 2.12
N VAL A 297 30.00 7.03 3.34
CA VAL A 297 30.78 7.06 4.59
C VAL A 297 31.62 5.79 4.77
N ILE A 298 31.11 4.60 4.39
CA ILE A 298 31.91 3.37 4.41
C ILE A 298 33.05 3.44 3.39
N MET A 299 32.80 4.04 2.24
CA MET A 299 33.79 4.17 1.17
C MET A 299 34.79 5.32 1.39
N GLY A 300 34.60 6.16 2.41
CA GLY A 300 35.40 7.38 2.64
C GLY A 300 35.19 8.45 1.57
N ALA A 301 34.04 8.43 0.90
CA ALA A 301 33.71 9.26 -0.26
C ALA A 301 32.58 10.27 0.03
N GLU A 302 32.26 10.55 1.30
CA GLU A 302 31.15 11.42 1.70
C GLU A 302 31.30 12.89 1.29
N ASN A 303 32.53 13.32 0.96
CA ASN A 303 32.84 14.67 0.47
C ASN A 303 33.13 14.70 -1.03
N GLU A 304 33.08 13.56 -1.72
CA GLU A 304 33.30 13.50 -3.16
C GLU A 304 32.06 14.01 -3.91
N ALA A 305 32.28 14.77 -4.98
CA ALA A 305 31.19 15.17 -5.85
C ALA A 305 30.59 13.94 -6.54
N VAL A 306 29.26 13.79 -6.46
CA VAL A 306 28.55 12.77 -7.23
C VAL A 306 28.69 13.13 -8.71
N THR A 307 29.50 12.36 -9.43
CA THR A 307 29.70 12.56 -10.87
C THR A 307 28.53 11.90 -11.62
N GLU A 308 27.88 12.67 -12.49
CA GLU A 308 26.90 12.14 -13.45
C GLU A 308 27.64 11.31 -14.49
N SER A 309 27.90 10.04 -14.18
CA SER A 309 28.37 9.06 -15.14
C SER A 309 27.24 8.10 -15.47
N ASP A 310 26.90 7.99 -16.76
CA ASP A 310 25.89 7.06 -17.25
C ASP A 310 26.27 5.58 -17.04
N THR A 311 27.51 5.30 -16.64
CA THR A 311 28.02 3.95 -16.41
C THR A 311 28.51 3.77 -14.97
N LEU A 312 27.80 2.92 -14.22
CA LEU A 312 28.23 2.50 -12.88
C LEU A 312 29.55 1.73 -12.97
N ARG A 313 30.48 2.03 -12.06
CA ARG A 313 31.76 1.33 -11.99
C ARG A 313 31.53 -0.12 -11.54
N ARG A 314 32.18 -1.07 -12.21
CA ARG A 314 32.19 -2.48 -11.78
C ARG A 314 33.29 -2.69 -10.74
N ILE A 315 32.95 -3.30 -9.61
CA ILE A 315 33.88 -3.57 -8.50
C ILE A 315 33.97 -5.07 -8.20
N PRO A 316 35.07 -5.56 -7.59
CA PRO A 316 35.15 -6.94 -7.13
C PRO A 316 33.99 -7.32 -6.21
N THR A 317 33.40 -8.51 -6.40
CA THR A 317 32.23 -8.95 -5.61
C THR A 317 32.54 -9.08 -4.11
N GLU A 318 33.76 -9.44 -3.74
CA GLU A 318 34.21 -9.44 -2.34
C GLU A 318 34.12 -8.04 -1.72
N ARG A 319 34.59 -7.01 -2.45
CA ARG A 319 34.50 -5.61 -2.02
C ARG A 319 33.04 -5.15 -1.92
N TRP A 320 32.20 -5.54 -2.89
CA TRP A 320 30.76 -5.29 -2.84
C TRP A 320 30.13 -5.87 -1.56
N ASN A 321 30.38 -7.15 -1.27
CA ASN A 321 29.85 -7.83 -0.09
C ASN A 321 30.39 -7.19 1.20
N GLY A 322 31.67 -6.82 1.22
CA GLY A 322 32.32 -6.12 2.33
C GLY A 322 31.62 -4.80 2.66
N ILE A 323 31.39 -3.94 1.66
CA ILE A 323 30.72 -2.64 1.84
C ILE A 323 29.30 -2.82 2.38
N VAL A 324 28.52 -3.75 1.82
CA VAL A 324 27.15 -4.01 2.28
C VAL A 324 27.14 -4.49 3.75
N ASN A 325 28.01 -5.43 4.11
CA ASN A 325 28.10 -5.96 5.48
C ASN A 325 28.58 -4.91 6.49
N GLU A 326 29.56 -4.08 6.11
CA GLU A 326 30.06 -3.00 6.97
C GLU A 326 29.01 -1.91 7.17
N CYS A 327 28.33 -1.51 6.09
CA CYS A 327 27.21 -0.56 6.14
C CYS A 327 26.08 -1.09 7.04
N TYR A 328 25.72 -2.37 6.92
CA TYR A 328 24.75 -3.00 7.81
C TYR A 328 25.22 -2.93 9.27
N SER A 329 26.45 -3.36 9.55
CA SER A 329 26.98 -3.46 10.90
C SER A 329 27.03 -2.11 11.59
N LYS A 330 27.46 -1.05 10.87
CA LYS A 330 27.66 0.30 11.40
C LYS A 330 26.37 1.10 11.56
N PHE A 331 25.36 0.90 10.70
CA PHE A 331 24.17 1.76 10.67
C PHE A 331 22.83 1.04 10.86
N PHE A 332 22.70 -0.22 10.44
CA PHE A 332 21.41 -0.94 10.43
C PHE A 332 21.28 -2.00 11.52
N SER A 333 22.39 -2.44 12.11
CA SER A 333 22.37 -3.49 13.12
C SER A 333 21.71 -3.03 14.43
N PRO A 334 21.09 -3.96 15.20
CA PRO A 334 20.64 -3.65 16.55
C PRO A 334 21.75 -3.13 17.46
N ASN A 335 23.00 -3.61 17.27
CA ASN A 335 24.16 -3.14 18.03
C ASN A 335 24.50 -1.68 17.75
N ALA A 336 24.45 -1.25 16.48
CA ALA A 336 24.67 0.15 16.11
C ALA A 336 23.68 1.10 16.80
N ARG A 337 22.39 0.72 16.81
CA ARG A 337 21.35 1.48 17.51
C ARG A 337 21.57 1.52 19.02
N ARG A 338 21.87 0.38 19.66
CA ARG A 338 22.10 0.30 21.11
C ARG A 338 23.35 1.06 21.57
N ALA A 339 24.41 1.07 20.76
CA ALA A 339 25.65 1.77 21.09
C ALA A 339 25.53 3.30 20.96
N THR A 340 24.50 3.80 20.27
CA THR A 340 24.34 5.24 20.03
C THR A 340 23.51 5.89 21.13
N SER A 341 24.13 6.77 21.91
CA SER A 341 23.44 7.51 22.98
C SER A 341 22.51 8.59 22.43
N LYS A 342 21.24 8.59 22.88
CA LYS A 342 20.25 9.63 22.55
C LYS A 342 20.63 11.00 23.12
N THR A 343 21.29 11.04 24.28
CA THR A 343 21.66 12.29 24.96
C THR A 343 22.95 12.88 24.40
N GLU A 344 23.96 12.05 24.18
CA GLU A 344 25.29 12.50 23.72
C GLU A 344 25.32 12.71 22.19
N SER A 345 24.58 11.89 21.44
CA SER A 345 24.56 11.92 19.96
C SER A 345 23.12 11.91 19.41
N PRO A 346 22.28 12.91 19.76
CA PRO A 346 20.86 12.92 19.42
C PRO A 346 20.60 12.87 17.90
N LYS A 347 21.47 13.49 17.10
CA LYS A 347 21.37 13.51 15.63
C LYS A 347 21.60 12.13 15.02
N LEU A 348 22.67 11.45 15.44
CA LEU A 348 22.98 10.10 14.98
C LEU A 348 21.89 9.13 15.45
N TYR A 349 21.47 9.23 16.72
CA TYR A 349 20.37 8.43 17.25
C TYR A 349 19.11 8.56 16.40
N GLY A 350 18.66 9.80 16.12
CA GLY A 350 17.49 10.05 15.28
C GLY A 350 17.65 9.49 13.86
N PHE A 351 18.83 9.63 13.27
CA PHE A 351 19.14 9.08 11.94
C PHE A 351 19.05 7.54 11.90
N LEU A 352 19.64 6.84 12.87
CA LEU A 352 19.60 5.37 12.93
C LEU A 352 18.19 4.84 13.20
N MET A 353 17.40 5.54 14.03
CA MET A 353 15.99 5.19 14.26
C MET A 353 15.16 5.37 13.00
N ARG A 354 15.35 6.47 12.26
CA ARG A 354 14.67 6.68 10.97
C ARG A 354 15.04 5.61 9.95
N LEU A 355 16.32 5.25 9.84
CA LEU A 355 16.77 4.16 8.95
C LEU A 355 16.05 2.85 9.25
N HIS A 356 15.93 2.50 10.54
CA HIS A 356 15.19 1.32 10.96
C HIS A 356 13.72 1.44 10.57
N ASP A 357 13.03 2.51 10.96
CA ASP A 357 11.59 2.60 10.78
C ASP A 357 11.20 2.68 9.30
N PHE A 358 11.93 3.44 8.49
CA PHE A 358 11.71 3.51 7.05
C PHE A 358 11.98 2.17 6.36
N SER A 359 12.97 1.39 6.84
CA SER A 359 13.24 0.07 6.28
C SER A 359 12.05 -0.89 6.41
N THR A 360 11.25 -0.79 7.49
CA THR A 360 10.05 -1.63 7.70
C THR A 360 8.91 -1.26 6.74
N ILE A 361 8.75 0.04 6.43
CA ILE A 361 7.76 0.54 5.46
C ILE A 361 8.14 0.09 4.06
N VAL A 362 9.41 0.30 3.69
CA VAL A 362 9.95 -0.07 2.38
C VAL A 362 9.85 -1.58 2.18
N GLU A 363 10.17 -2.38 3.20
CA GLU A 363 10.00 -3.83 3.12
C GLU A 363 8.55 -4.23 2.94
N THR A 364 7.64 -3.72 3.77
CA THR A 364 6.22 -4.10 3.66
C THR A 364 5.65 -3.76 2.27
N ASN A 365 5.92 -2.56 1.76
CA ASN A 365 5.48 -2.15 0.42
C ASN A 365 6.06 -3.06 -0.69
N ARG A 366 7.33 -3.48 -0.57
CA ARG A 366 7.97 -4.37 -1.53
C ARG A 366 7.48 -5.81 -1.42
N ALA A 367 7.27 -6.32 -0.20
CA ALA A 367 6.71 -7.64 0.07
C ALA A 367 5.27 -7.75 -0.47
N MET A 368 4.44 -6.73 -0.23
CA MET A 368 3.08 -6.65 -0.79
C MET A 368 3.08 -6.67 -2.30
N LYS A 369 3.98 -5.94 -2.98
CA LYS A 369 4.11 -5.97 -4.45
C LYS A 369 4.58 -7.33 -4.95
N ALA A 370 5.49 -7.98 -4.24
CA ALA A 370 6.00 -9.31 -4.55
C ALA A 370 4.95 -10.41 -4.33
N GLY A 371 3.89 -10.15 -3.56
CA GLY A 371 2.92 -11.16 -3.15
C GLY A 371 3.44 -12.09 -2.05
N ASP A 372 4.51 -11.69 -1.34
CA ASP A 372 5.08 -12.50 -0.26
C ASP A 372 4.42 -12.15 1.07
N ILE A 373 3.37 -12.89 1.40
CA ILE A 373 2.58 -12.65 2.61
C ILE A 373 3.34 -13.02 3.87
N GLY A 374 4.27 -13.97 3.80
CA GLY A 374 5.13 -14.32 4.93
C GLY A 374 5.97 -13.12 5.39
N ARG A 375 6.57 -12.41 4.43
CA ARG A 375 7.31 -11.17 4.72
C ARG A 375 6.41 -10.05 5.27
N VAL A 376 5.19 -9.92 4.77
CA VAL A 376 4.20 -8.95 5.30
C VAL A 376 3.84 -9.28 6.76
N MET A 377 3.57 -10.55 7.07
CA MET A 377 3.23 -10.98 8.43
C MET A 377 4.35 -10.74 9.43
N ASN A 378 5.61 -10.92 9.03
CA ASN A 378 6.77 -10.56 9.85
C ASN A 378 6.79 -9.06 10.19
N MET A 379 6.50 -8.20 9.20
CA MET A 379 6.43 -6.76 9.43
C MET A 379 5.25 -6.38 10.34
N TRP A 380 4.12 -7.05 10.23
CA TRP A 380 2.96 -6.81 11.12
C TRP A 380 3.26 -7.18 12.58
N LYS A 381 4.05 -8.23 12.83
CA LYS A 381 4.56 -8.56 14.18
C LYS A 381 5.41 -7.42 14.74
N ILE A 382 6.39 -6.95 13.96
CA ILE A 382 7.27 -5.83 14.36
C ILE A 382 6.45 -4.56 14.61
N TRP A 383 5.51 -4.24 13.72
CA TRP A 383 4.63 -3.08 13.84
C TRP A 383 3.67 -3.17 15.01
N SER A 384 3.27 -4.36 15.44
CA SER A 384 2.44 -4.53 16.66
C SER A 384 3.13 -3.95 17.90
N ILE A 385 4.46 -4.04 17.96
CA ILE A 385 5.28 -3.44 19.02
C ILE A 385 5.55 -1.96 18.72
N MET A 386 5.96 -1.61 17.51
CA MET A 386 6.29 -0.22 17.15
C MET A 386 5.08 0.71 17.32
N ALA A 387 3.87 0.25 16.98
CA ALA A 387 2.64 1.04 17.11
C ALA A 387 2.33 1.43 18.57
N GLN A 388 2.90 0.75 19.57
CA GLN A 388 2.77 1.16 20.97
C GLN A 388 3.57 2.43 21.28
N ALA A 389 4.67 2.66 20.56
CA ALA A 389 5.60 3.77 20.80
C ALA A 389 5.41 4.96 19.86
N ILE A 390 4.79 4.76 18.69
CA ILE A 390 4.59 5.80 17.69
C ILE A 390 3.34 6.65 18.01
N PRO A 391 3.48 7.97 18.21
CA PRO A 391 2.34 8.86 18.41
C PRO A 391 1.38 8.86 17.21
N GLY A 392 0.08 8.95 17.47
CA GLY A 392 -0.96 9.03 16.43
C GLY A 392 -1.60 7.69 16.05
N LEU A 393 -0.97 6.55 16.35
CA LEU A 393 -1.52 5.20 16.06
C LEU A 393 -2.48 4.67 17.14
N VAL A 394 -3.40 5.50 17.63
CA VAL A 394 -4.25 5.22 18.81
C VAL A 394 -5.15 3.99 18.64
N ASN A 395 -5.64 3.74 17.42
CA ASN A 395 -6.50 2.58 17.13
C ASN A 395 -5.65 1.37 16.68
N TYR A 396 -4.64 1.58 15.83
CA TYR A 396 -3.77 0.51 15.36
C TYR A 396 -2.97 -0.16 16.48
N ARG A 397 -2.61 0.56 17.56
CA ARG A 397 -1.95 -0.03 18.74
C ARG A 397 -2.77 -1.14 19.41
N SER A 398 -4.08 -1.22 19.19
CA SER A 398 -4.92 -2.29 19.75
C SER A 398 -5.38 -3.29 18.69
N TYR A 399 -5.76 -2.82 17.50
CA TYR A 399 -6.32 -3.67 16.46
C TYR A 399 -5.26 -4.51 15.73
N LEU A 400 -4.09 -3.96 15.42
CA LEU A 400 -3.04 -4.72 14.72
C LEU A 400 -2.51 -5.89 15.57
N PRO A 401 -2.14 -5.71 16.87
CA PRO A 401 -1.73 -6.83 17.70
C PRO A 401 -2.82 -7.91 17.86
N ARG A 402 -4.10 -7.51 17.94
CA ARG A 402 -5.23 -8.46 17.99
C ARG A 402 -5.30 -9.28 16.71
N MET A 403 -5.11 -8.66 15.55
CA MET A 403 -5.08 -9.34 14.25
C MET A 403 -3.92 -10.33 14.17
N VAL A 404 -2.72 -9.90 14.58
CA VAL A 404 -1.53 -10.76 14.61
C VAL A 404 -1.75 -11.98 15.51
N VAL A 405 -2.30 -11.80 16.72
CA VAL A 405 -2.62 -12.92 17.62
C VAL A 405 -3.70 -13.83 17.05
N LEU A 406 -4.76 -13.27 16.47
CA LEU A 406 -5.82 -14.05 15.84
C LEU A 406 -5.22 -14.96 14.76
N ILE A 407 -4.45 -14.40 13.84
CA ILE A 407 -3.85 -15.14 12.72
C ILE A 407 -2.82 -16.16 13.21
N ASN A 408 -1.89 -15.77 14.07
CA ASN A 408 -0.71 -16.57 14.42
C ASN A 408 -0.90 -17.55 15.59
N GLU A 409 -1.83 -17.28 16.50
CA GLU A 409 -1.98 -18.06 17.74
C GLU A 409 -3.35 -18.73 17.86
N VAL A 410 -4.38 -18.16 17.25
CA VAL A 410 -5.77 -18.62 17.41
C VAL A 410 -6.23 -19.47 16.23
N LEU A 411 -6.13 -18.95 15.00
CA LEU A 411 -6.59 -19.65 13.80
C LEU A 411 -5.79 -20.94 13.58
N THR A 412 -6.50 -21.97 13.09
CA THR A 412 -5.88 -23.22 12.64
C THR A 412 -4.95 -22.94 11.46
N PRO A 413 -3.91 -23.76 11.21
CA PRO A 413 -3.00 -23.54 10.08
C PRO A 413 -3.72 -23.40 8.73
N PRO A 414 -4.76 -24.20 8.39
CA PRO A 414 -5.50 -24.00 7.15
C PRO A 414 -6.28 -22.69 7.10
N LEU A 415 -6.95 -22.28 8.19
CA LEU A 415 -7.66 -20.99 8.25
C LEU A 415 -6.69 -19.81 8.16
N ARG A 416 -5.55 -19.90 8.86
CA ARG A 416 -4.48 -18.90 8.78
C ARG A 416 -4.03 -18.71 7.34
N GLN A 417 -3.69 -19.81 6.67
CA GLN A 417 -3.21 -19.76 5.29
C GLN A 417 -4.30 -19.24 4.33
N PHE A 418 -5.56 -19.65 4.52
CA PHE A 418 -6.69 -19.12 3.76
C PHE A 418 -6.83 -17.60 3.92
N VAL A 419 -6.81 -17.10 5.16
CA VAL A 419 -6.89 -15.67 5.49
C VAL A 419 -5.72 -14.91 4.87
N THR A 420 -4.47 -15.32 5.16
CA THR A 420 -3.29 -14.58 4.74
C THR A 420 -3.12 -14.57 3.21
N HIS A 421 -3.31 -15.70 2.54
CA HIS A 421 -3.22 -15.77 1.06
C HIS A 421 -4.34 -14.99 0.36
N ASN A 422 -5.39 -14.62 1.10
CA ASN A 422 -6.46 -13.75 0.64
C ASN A 422 -6.38 -12.33 1.20
N LEU A 423 -5.23 -11.82 1.66
CA LEU A 423 -5.04 -10.38 1.91
C LEU A 423 -4.63 -9.60 0.65
N LEU A 424 -3.92 -10.25 -0.26
CA LEU A 424 -3.42 -9.64 -1.50
C LEU A 424 -4.08 -10.27 -2.74
N VAL A 425 -4.00 -9.59 -3.87
CA VAL A 425 -4.42 -10.09 -5.19
C VAL A 425 -3.45 -9.60 -6.27
N SER A 426 -3.30 -10.33 -7.38
CA SER A 426 -2.57 -9.87 -8.57
C SER A 426 -3.54 -9.56 -9.72
N PRO A 427 -4.04 -8.31 -9.86
CA PRO A 427 -5.02 -7.97 -10.88
C PRO A 427 -4.56 -8.28 -12.31
N SER A 428 -3.24 -8.23 -12.56
CA SER A 428 -2.69 -8.47 -13.90
C SER A 428 -2.41 -9.94 -14.21
N GLY A 429 -2.31 -10.80 -13.20
CA GLY A 429 -1.88 -12.19 -13.39
C GLY A 429 -0.36 -12.38 -13.41
N ARG A 430 0.41 -11.37 -12.98
CA ARG A 430 1.88 -11.34 -13.11
C ARG A 430 2.54 -11.33 -11.74
N GLU A 431 3.71 -11.96 -11.67
CA GLU A 431 4.63 -11.85 -10.53
C GLU A 431 5.00 -10.38 -10.27
N ASN A 432 5.28 -10.05 -9.01
CA ASN A 432 5.63 -8.69 -8.57
C ASN A 432 4.58 -7.61 -8.91
N HIS A 433 3.33 -8.01 -9.16
CA HIS A 433 2.23 -7.11 -9.53
C HIS A 433 1.01 -7.28 -8.62
N PHE A 434 1.27 -7.59 -7.35
CA PHE A 434 0.28 -7.72 -6.31
C PHE A 434 -0.09 -6.36 -5.70
N VAL A 435 -1.33 -6.25 -5.24
CA VAL A 435 -1.88 -5.15 -4.45
C VAL A 435 -2.74 -5.73 -3.33
N ALA A 436 -2.95 -4.96 -2.26
CA ALA A 436 -3.96 -5.33 -1.27
C ALA A 436 -5.38 -5.21 -1.83
N LYS A 437 -6.31 -5.97 -1.26
CA LYS A 437 -7.71 -5.96 -1.70
C LYS A 437 -8.38 -4.61 -1.47
N ASP A 438 -8.18 -4.01 -0.30
CA ASP A 438 -8.66 -2.67 0.03
C ASP A 438 -8.08 -1.60 -0.91
N GLN A 439 -6.79 -1.68 -1.28
CA GLN A 439 -6.21 -0.81 -2.31
C GLN A 439 -6.84 -1.01 -3.70
N TYR A 440 -7.13 -2.25 -4.07
CA TYR A 440 -7.81 -2.52 -5.34
C TYR A 440 -9.23 -1.96 -5.33
N LEU A 441 -9.94 -2.06 -4.20
CA LEU A 441 -11.24 -1.44 -4.02
C LEU A 441 -11.17 0.08 -4.19
N GLU A 442 -10.17 0.74 -3.62
CA GLU A 442 -9.97 2.19 -3.78
C GLU A 442 -9.75 2.62 -5.25
N LEU A 443 -9.05 1.79 -6.04
CA LEU A 443 -8.91 2.02 -7.48
C LEU A 443 -10.27 1.92 -8.20
N LEU A 444 -11.11 0.97 -7.81
CA LEU A 444 -12.46 0.82 -8.36
C LEU A 444 -13.38 1.97 -7.89
N ASN A 445 -13.27 2.40 -6.64
CA ASN A 445 -13.97 3.55 -6.07
C ASN A 445 -13.66 4.81 -6.87
N TYR A 446 -12.38 5.03 -7.19
CA TYR A 446 -11.95 6.12 -8.06
C TYR A 446 -12.64 6.07 -9.43
N ALA A 447 -12.72 4.89 -10.06
CA ALA A 447 -13.40 4.74 -11.35
C ALA A 447 -14.90 5.05 -11.25
N LEU A 448 -15.60 4.61 -10.20
CA LEU A 448 -17.00 4.97 -9.97
C LEU A 448 -17.19 6.47 -9.77
N LYS A 449 -16.36 7.11 -8.93
CA LYS A 449 -16.37 8.57 -8.73
C LYS A 449 -16.11 9.30 -10.04
N PHE A 450 -15.21 8.80 -10.87
CA PHE A 450 -14.93 9.37 -12.19
C PHE A 450 -16.15 9.29 -13.12
N PHE A 451 -16.83 8.15 -13.18
CA PHE A 451 -18.07 7.99 -13.95
C PHE A 451 -19.17 8.91 -13.43
N HIS A 452 -19.35 8.99 -12.10
CA HIS A 452 -20.29 9.90 -11.45
C HIS A 452 -20.06 11.34 -11.91
N ASN A 453 -18.81 11.82 -11.85
CA ASN A 453 -18.48 13.22 -12.12
C ASN A 453 -18.51 13.63 -13.60
N ARG A 454 -18.54 12.68 -14.56
CA ARG A 454 -18.37 12.99 -15.99
C ARG A 454 -19.52 12.59 -16.91
N THR A 455 -20.56 11.94 -16.40
CA THR A 455 -21.79 11.76 -17.17
C THR A 455 -22.61 13.05 -17.10
N GLY A 456 -22.48 13.93 -18.09
CA GLY A 456 -23.04 15.29 -18.14
C GLY A 456 -24.58 15.44 -18.12
N ALA A 457 -25.32 14.48 -17.53
CA ALA A 457 -26.78 14.51 -17.41
C ALA A 457 -27.28 14.90 -16.00
N GLY A 458 -26.39 15.30 -15.08
CA GLY A 458 -26.74 15.40 -13.65
C GLY A 458 -26.88 13.99 -13.06
N THR A 459 -26.19 13.72 -11.98
CA THR A 459 -25.84 12.35 -11.63
C THR A 459 -26.93 11.66 -10.83
N GLN A 460 -27.85 10.98 -11.50
CA GLN A 460 -28.76 10.05 -10.82
C GLN A 460 -27.95 8.90 -10.22
N VAL A 461 -27.91 8.82 -8.89
CA VAL A 461 -27.28 7.72 -8.13
C VAL A 461 -27.82 6.36 -8.59
N ASP A 462 -29.12 6.26 -8.88
CA ASP A 462 -29.79 5.09 -9.44
C ASP A 462 -29.06 4.53 -10.66
N ARG A 463 -28.53 5.40 -11.52
CA ARG A 463 -27.81 4.98 -12.73
C ARG A 463 -26.45 4.38 -12.39
N LEU A 464 -25.76 4.88 -11.37
CA LEU A 464 -24.52 4.28 -10.88
C LEU A 464 -24.76 2.93 -10.25
N GLN A 465 -25.80 2.82 -9.42
CA GLN A 465 -26.22 1.57 -8.81
C GLN A 465 -26.59 0.53 -9.86
N GLU A 466 -27.53 0.85 -10.75
CA GLU A 466 -28.12 -0.13 -11.66
C GLU A 466 -27.21 -0.50 -12.84
N MET A 467 -26.30 0.37 -13.28
CA MET A 467 -25.56 0.17 -14.53
C MET A 467 -24.05 0.12 -14.40
N PHE A 468 -23.45 0.79 -13.41
CA PHE A 468 -21.99 0.92 -13.36
C PHE A 468 -21.35 0.11 -12.23
N SER A 469 -21.94 0.08 -11.05
CA SER A 469 -21.38 -0.63 -9.87
C SER A 469 -21.07 -2.10 -10.19
N LEU A 470 -22.06 -2.85 -10.69
CA LEU A 470 -21.89 -4.27 -11.06
C LEU A 470 -20.98 -4.50 -12.28
N ASN A 471 -20.78 -3.50 -13.15
CA ASN A 471 -20.05 -3.64 -14.42
C ASN A 471 -18.70 -2.91 -14.42
N ILE A 472 -18.20 -2.47 -13.27
CA ILE A 472 -17.04 -1.57 -13.19
C ILE A 472 -15.79 -2.17 -13.83
N ASN A 473 -15.59 -3.48 -13.70
CA ASN A 473 -14.43 -4.20 -14.23
C ASN A 473 -14.39 -4.20 -15.77
N LEU A 474 -15.55 -4.17 -16.43
CA LEU A 474 -15.67 -4.03 -17.89
C LEU A 474 -15.50 -2.58 -18.35
N SER A 475 -15.91 -1.65 -17.50
CA SER A 475 -15.97 -0.21 -17.79
C SER A 475 -14.60 0.46 -17.59
N SER A 476 -13.81 0.01 -16.63
CA SER A 476 -12.44 0.47 -16.37
C SER A 476 -11.49 0.09 -17.50
N GLY A 477 -11.60 -1.12 -18.07
CA GLY A 477 -10.83 -1.56 -19.23
C GLY A 477 -11.01 -0.65 -20.46
N HIS A 478 -12.22 -0.15 -20.70
CA HIS A 478 -12.49 0.82 -21.76
C HIS A 478 -12.03 2.25 -21.41
N CYS A 479 -12.08 2.65 -20.14
CA CYS A 479 -11.63 3.98 -19.72
C CYS A 479 -10.10 4.15 -19.87
N PHE A 480 -9.33 3.09 -19.65
CA PHE A 480 -7.88 3.07 -19.92
C PHE A 480 -7.55 3.09 -21.43
N LEU A 481 -8.43 2.57 -22.29
CA LEU A 481 -8.27 2.63 -23.75
C LEU A 481 -8.75 3.97 -24.36
N ALA A 482 -9.79 4.57 -23.79
CA ALA A 482 -10.35 5.84 -24.26
C ALA A 482 -9.57 7.09 -23.80
N SER A 483 -8.67 6.94 -22.82
CA SER A 483 -7.75 7.99 -22.35
C SER A 483 -6.46 8.08 -23.18
N GLY A 484 -6.55 7.81 -24.48
CA GLY A 484 -5.52 8.20 -25.45
C GLY A 484 -5.35 9.74 -25.54
N PRO A 485 -4.26 10.24 -26.17
CA PRO A 485 -3.72 11.59 -25.95
C PRO A 485 -4.56 12.78 -26.45
N LYS A 486 -5.85 12.61 -26.75
CA LYS A 486 -6.70 13.65 -27.37
C LYS A 486 -7.83 14.17 -26.48
N GLY A 487 -7.91 13.76 -25.21
CA GLY A 487 -8.86 14.30 -24.22
C GLY A 487 -8.31 15.36 -23.26
N ALA A 488 -7.00 15.61 -23.25
CA ALA A 488 -6.35 16.60 -22.38
C ALA A 488 -6.35 17.98 -23.03
N GLY A 489 -7.54 18.57 -23.17
CA GLY A 489 -7.74 19.79 -23.95
C GLY A 489 -8.62 20.83 -23.26
N LYS A 490 -8.43 21.11 -21.96
CA LYS A 490 -8.83 22.39 -21.33
C LYS A 490 -7.81 22.80 -20.26
N SER A 491 -6.81 23.54 -20.74
CA SER A 491 -5.94 24.52 -20.05
C SER A 491 -5.74 24.44 -18.53
N PHE A 492 -4.57 23.95 -18.13
CA PHE A 492 -3.78 24.60 -17.07
C PHE A 492 -2.44 25.00 -17.69
N THR A 493 -2.22 26.31 -17.81
CA THR A 493 -0.97 26.88 -18.32
C THR A 493 0.13 26.73 -17.27
N SER A 494 1.13 25.88 -17.53
CA SER A 494 2.51 26.16 -17.15
C SER A 494 3.48 25.55 -18.17
N ARG A 495 4.27 26.43 -18.79
CA ARG A 495 5.55 26.11 -19.46
C ARG A 495 6.49 25.65 -18.33
N THR A 496 7.35 24.62 -18.38
CA THR A 496 8.10 23.98 -19.47
C THR A 496 8.53 22.58 -18.99
N ARG A 497 8.57 21.59 -19.89
CA ARG A 497 8.89 20.17 -19.63
C ARG A 497 10.40 19.90 -19.66
N THR A 498 10.90 19.08 -18.74
CA THR A 498 11.83 17.91 -18.90
C THR A 498 11.82 17.21 -17.51
N ILE A 499 11.46 15.95 -17.27
CA ILE A 499 11.96 14.65 -17.77
C ILE A 499 10.78 13.65 -17.83
N SER A 500 10.82 12.79 -18.83
CA SER A 500 9.83 11.81 -19.23
C SER A 500 10.19 10.37 -18.82
N GLN A 501 9.11 9.58 -18.63
CA GLN A 501 8.98 8.12 -18.82
C GLN A 501 9.53 7.15 -17.76
N ILE A 502 8.58 6.57 -17.00
CA ILE A 502 8.34 5.15 -16.61
C ILE A 502 7.13 5.25 -15.64
N ALA A 503 5.93 4.66 -15.79
CA ALA A 503 5.50 3.46 -16.49
C ALA A 503 4.04 3.59 -16.99
N LEU A 504 3.83 3.24 -18.26
CA LEU A 504 2.61 2.62 -18.79
C LEU A 504 3.12 1.46 -19.64
N TRP A 505 3.27 0.29 -19.02
CA TRP A 505 3.54 -0.97 -19.71
C TRP A 505 2.33 -1.88 -19.51
N THR A 506 1.31 -1.61 -20.30
CA THR A 506 0.23 -2.54 -20.63
C THR A 506 -0.07 -2.38 -22.12
N CYS A 507 -0.01 -3.50 -22.84
CA CYS A 507 -0.47 -3.70 -24.21
C CYS A 507 0.47 -3.27 -25.37
N SER A 508 1.32 -4.20 -25.81
CA SER A 508 1.35 -4.69 -27.22
C SER A 508 2.55 -5.62 -27.42
N SER A 509 2.28 -6.89 -27.68
CA SER A 509 3.24 -7.80 -28.35
C SER A 509 2.48 -9.03 -28.86
N GLU A 510 1.74 -8.82 -29.94
CA GLU A 510 1.47 -9.88 -30.91
C GLU A 510 1.63 -9.29 -32.32
N TRP A 511 2.07 -10.16 -33.25
CA TRP A 511 2.14 -10.02 -34.71
C TRP A 511 3.50 -9.67 -35.37
N HIS A 512 4.25 -10.76 -35.57
CA HIS A 512 4.92 -11.25 -36.79
C HIS A 512 6.14 -10.56 -37.46
N ALA A 513 6.96 -11.47 -38.02
CA ALA A 513 8.28 -11.36 -38.63
C ALA A 513 8.28 -10.67 -40.03
N PRO A 514 9.46 -10.32 -40.59
CA PRO A 514 9.58 -9.30 -41.63
C PRO A 514 9.67 -9.84 -43.06
N THR A 515 9.13 -9.09 -44.03
CA THR A 515 9.48 -9.17 -45.46
C THR A 515 9.78 -7.77 -46.02
N THR A 516 11.07 -7.57 -46.27
CA THR A 516 11.79 -6.82 -47.33
C THR A 516 11.17 -5.67 -48.16
N LEU A 517 12.03 -4.65 -48.33
CA LEU A 517 12.24 -3.66 -49.43
C LEU A 517 11.76 -2.21 -49.23
N PRO A 518 12.48 -1.21 -49.81
CA PRO A 518 12.89 0.02 -49.11
C PRO A 518 12.43 1.30 -49.81
N ILE A 519 12.24 2.39 -49.06
CA ILE A 519 12.21 3.74 -49.64
C ILE A 519 12.99 4.71 -48.75
N ASN A 520 14.10 5.20 -49.31
CA ASN A 520 14.88 6.35 -48.87
C ASN A 520 14.01 7.60 -48.77
N ILE A 521 14.22 8.46 -47.77
CA ILE A 521 14.33 9.92 -47.93
C ILE A 521 15.06 10.50 -46.69
N THR A 522 16.13 11.21 -47.03
CA THR A 522 17.07 12.11 -46.35
C THR A 522 16.66 12.85 -45.05
N ARG A 523 17.65 12.93 -44.13
CA ARG A 523 17.76 13.85 -42.97
C ARG A 523 17.75 15.34 -43.41
N PRO A 524 17.56 16.27 -42.46
CA PRO A 524 18.75 16.99 -41.97
C PRO A 524 18.84 17.14 -40.44
N THR A 525 20.10 17.26 -40.03
CA THR A 525 20.70 17.52 -38.72
C THR A 525 20.38 18.90 -38.13
N LEU A 526 20.26 18.99 -36.80
CA LEU A 526 20.56 20.23 -36.06
C LEU A 526 21.04 19.91 -34.63
N PHE A 527 22.33 20.18 -34.40
CA PHE A 527 22.99 20.31 -33.11
C PHE A 527 22.48 21.56 -32.36
N ARG A 528 22.28 21.49 -31.04
CA ARG A 528 22.70 22.54 -30.08
C ARG A 528 22.55 22.10 -28.62
N SER A 529 23.66 22.26 -27.90
CA SER A 529 23.89 22.11 -26.46
C SER A 529 23.27 23.22 -25.59
N ARG A 530 23.10 22.94 -24.28
CA ARG A 530 23.34 23.76 -23.04
C ARG A 530 22.32 23.31 -21.96
N SER A 531 22.68 22.72 -20.81
CA SER A 531 23.61 23.05 -19.70
C SER A 531 23.07 24.07 -18.69
N ALA A 532 23.08 23.60 -17.42
CA ALA A 532 23.14 24.27 -16.11
C ALA A 532 21.85 24.80 -15.45
N ILE A 533 21.58 24.33 -14.22
CA ILE A 533 21.83 25.04 -12.94
C ILE A 533 21.63 24.05 -11.76
N ILE A 534 22.74 23.65 -11.12
CA ILE A 534 22.82 23.16 -9.73
C ILE A 534 24.16 23.69 -9.20
N TYR A 535 24.16 24.46 -8.11
CA TYR A 535 25.12 24.46 -6.99
C TYR A 535 24.94 25.70 -6.10
N CYS A 536 24.79 25.49 -4.78
CA CYS A 536 25.70 26.01 -3.75
C CYS A 536 25.16 25.78 -2.33
N LEU A 537 25.91 25.01 -1.54
CA LEU A 537 26.04 25.21 -0.09
C LEU A 537 27.48 24.84 0.31
N MET A 538 28.05 25.66 1.19
CA MET A 538 29.39 25.58 1.82
C MET A 538 30.56 26.30 1.12
N ALA A 539 30.63 27.61 1.31
CA ALA A 539 31.90 28.32 1.60
C ALA A 539 31.61 29.74 2.11
N SER A 540 31.69 29.97 3.43
CA SER A 540 32.28 31.20 3.98
C SER A 540 32.35 31.16 5.52
N LYS A 541 33.53 30.80 6.04
CA LYS A 541 34.08 31.36 7.28
C LYS A 541 35.54 31.72 6.99
N CYS A 542 35.94 32.87 7.54
CA CYS A 542 37.27 33.50 7.52
C CYS A 542 37.64 34.31 6.26
N CYS A 543 37.37 35.62 6.31
CA CYS A 543 38.46 36.61 6.32
C CYS A 543 38.00 37.95 6.93
N LYS A 544 38.78 38.46 7.89
CA LYS A 544 38.64 39.75 8.57
C LYS A 544 39.08 40.90 7.66
N LYS A 545 38.42 42.07 7.73
CA LYS A 545 39.02 43.42 7.67
C LYS A 545 38.03 44.52 8.15
N THR A 546 38.30 45.04 9.35
CA THR A 546 38.23 46.45 9.84
C THR A 546 37.47 47.51 9.01
N LEU A 547 36.38 48.15 9.50
CA LEU A 547 36.24 49.45 10.25
C LEU A 547 35.25 50.38 9.46
N PRO A 548 34.61 51.44 10.00
CA PRO A 548 34.32 51.83 11.40
C PRO A 548 32.81 52.17 11.66
N ARG A 549 32.55 52.46 12.94
CA ARG A 549 31.30 52.95 13.56
C ARG A 549 30.76 54.26 12.96
N THR A 550 29.43 54.38 12.90
CA THR A 550 28.71 55.63 13.19
C THR A 550 27.38 55.33 13.89
N ASN A 551 27.18 56.02 15.01
CA ASN A 551 25.93 56.09 15.78
C ASN A 551 24.85 56.83 14.98
N PHE A 552 23.57 56.53 15.20
CA PHE A 552 22.59 57.55 15.56
C PHE A 552 21.40 56.92 16.29
N VAL A 553 21.04 57.56 17.39
CA VAL A 553 19.93 57.31 18.31
C VAL A 553 18.71 58.09 17.83
N ALA A 554 17.54 57.47 17.86
CA ALA A 554 16.27 57.99 18.39
C ALA A 554 15.27 56.85 18.48
#